data_AF-A0A2T5Q127-F1
#
_entry.id   AF-A0A2T5Q127-F1
#
_cell.length_a   1.000
_cell.length_b   1.000
_cell.length_c   1.000
_cell.angle_alpha   90.00
_cell.angle_beta   90.00
_cell.angle_gamma   90.00
#
_symmetry.space_group_name_H-M   'P 1'
#
loop_
_entity.id
_entity.type
_entity.pdbx_description
1 polymer ?
#
loop_
_entity_poly.entity_id
_entity_poly.type
_entity_poly.pdbx_seq_one_letter_code
_entity_poly.pdbx_strand_id
1 'polypeptide(L)'
;KTRQNAAQDAHDAAVNAQTAAADKLAAAKAYATASANVNKASEDFANAQAAQQTAQKAADEALNAQTDALNKYNQAHQLEQDVANAQQAFDEARNAQTAAADKLAAAKAYQQASVKAENAAKALNDANNTLNVAQKALDEARNAQTAAADQLGTTNPDVAALQNAANDAQTKVNETGNALEEANADLKTAQDNYDAAANRQTVASDAYT
;
A
#
# COMPACT_ATOMS: atom_id res chain seq x y z
N LYS A 1 -20.52 -6.89 -133.12
CA LYS A 1 -21.25 -7.41 -131.92
C LYS A 1 -20.32 -8.13 -130.94
N THR A 2 -19.40 -9.00 -131.38
CA THR A 2 -18.52 -9.81 -130.50
C THR A 2 -17.58 -9.01 -129.58
N ARG A 3 -17.07 -7.86 -130.03
CA ARG A 3 -16.17 -7.00 -129.20
C ARG A 3 -16.89 -6.21 -128.11
N GLN A 4 -18.18 -5.91 -128.27
CA GLN A 4 -18.97 -5.18 -127.25
C GLN A 4 -19.30 -6.09 -126.07
N ASN A 5 -19.68 -7.34 -126.32
CA ASN A 5 -19.98 -8.31 -125.25
C ASN A 5 -18.73 -8.63 -124.42
N ALA A 6 -17.57 -8.83 -125.06
CA ALA A 6 -16.31 -9.08 -124.35
C ALA A 6 -15.87 -7.89 -123.47
N ALA A 7 -16.18 -6.65 -123.87
CA ALA A 7 -15.90 -5.47 -123.06
C ALA A 7 -16.82 -5.37 -121.84
N GLN A 8 -18.08 -5.80 -121.99
CA GLN A 8 -19.07 -5.78 -120.93
C GLN A 8 -18.81 -6.89 -119.89
N ASP A 9 -18.47 -8.09 -120.33
CA ASP A 9 -18.04 -9.19 -119.45
C ASP A 9 -16.76 -8.83 -118.67
N ALA A 10 -15.82 -8.14 -119.31
CA ALA A 10 -14.60 -7.65 -118.65
C ALA A 10 -14.89 -6.54 -117.62
N HIS A 11 -15.84 -5.65 -117.92
CA HIS A 11 -16.28 -4.62 -116.98
C HIS A 11 -16.94 -5.25 -115.74
N ASP A 12 -17.85 -6.20 -115.93
CA ASP A 12 -18.57 -6.85 -114.83
C ASP A 12 -17.62 -7.71 -113.97
N ALA A 13 -16.64 -8.38 -114.58
CA ALA A 13 -15.58 -9.07 -113.86
C ALA A 13 -14.72 -8.10 -113.03
N ALA A 14 -14.39 -6.91 -113.56
CA ALA A 14 -13.64 -5.90 -112.84
C ALA A 14 -14.42 -5.31 -111.66
N VAL A 15 -15.72 -5.04 -111.83
CA VAL A 15 -16.60 -4.58 -110.75
C VAL A 15 -16.73 -5.63 -109.66
N ASN A 16 -16.95 -6.89 -110.00
CA ASN A 16 -17.02 -7.98 -109.02
C ASN A 16 -15.70 -8.16 -108.25
N ALA A 17 -14.55 -8.04 -108.93
CA ALA A 17 -13.24 -8.07 -108.29
C ALA A 17 -13.03 -6.88 -107.33
N GLN A 18 -13.51 -5.69 -107.70
CA GLN A 18 -13.47 -4.50 -106.86
C GLN A 18 -14.34 -4.65 -105.60
N THR A 19 -15.56 -5.17 -105.74
CA THR A 19 -16.45 -5.46 -104.59
C THR A 19 -15.82 -6.48 -103.64
N ALA A 20 -15.28 -7.59 -104.17
CA ALA A 20 -14.60 -8.59 -103.35
C ALA A 20 -13.34 -8.04 -102.65
N ALA A 21 -12.62 -7.11 -103.28
CA ALA A 21 -11.49 -6.42 -102.67
C ALA A 21 -11.94 -5.46 -101.55
N ALA A 22 -13.06 -4.75 -101.75
CA ALA A 22 -13.65 -3.88 -100.74
C ALA A 22 -14.12 -4.66 -99.50
N ASP A 23 -14.77 -5.82 -99.70
CA ASP A 23 -15.22 -6.69 -98.61
C ASP A 23 -14.04 -7.26 -97.81
N LYS A 24 -12.98 -7.71 -98.50
CA LYS A 24 -11.74 -8.17 -97.84
C LYS A 24 -11.08 -7.05 -97.03
N LEU A 25 -11.08 -5.82 -97.54
CA LEU A 25 -10.55 -4.67 -96.83
C LEU A 25 -11.40 -4.34 -95.58
N ALA A 26 -12.73 -4.41 -95.68
CA ALA A 26 -13.63 -4.21 -94.54
C ALA A 26 -13.42 -5.28 -93.46
N ALA A 27 -13.31 -6.55 -93.85
CA ALA A 27 -13.01 -7.65 -92.94
C ALA A 27 -11.65 -7.48 -92.25
N ALA A 28 -10.61 -7.05 -92.98
CA ALA A 28 -9.30 -6.77 -92.41
C ALA A 28 -9.35 -5.63 -91.37
N LYS A 29 -10.11 -4.57 -91.63
CA LYS A 29 -10.31 -3.46 -90.66
C LYS A 29 -11.08 -3.91 -89.41
N ALA A 30 -12.10 -4.74 -89.58
CA ALA A 30 -12.86 -5.31 -88.47
C ALA A 30 -11.98 -6.21 -87.60
N TYR A 31 -11.16 -7.06 -88.22
CA TYR A 31 -10.20 -7.91 -87.51
C TYR A 31 -9.16 -7.09 -86.74
N ALA A 32 -8.59 -6.05 -87.37
CA ALA A 32 -7.64 -5.15 -86.69
C ALA A 32 -8.28 -4.47 -85.47
N THR A 33 -9.54 -4.04 -85.58
CA THR A 33 -10.29 -3.45 -84.47
C THR A 33 -10.55 -4.47 -83.36
N ALA A 34 -10.98 -5.68 -83.71
CA ALA A 34 -11.22 -6.75 -82.75
C ALA A 34 -9.93 -7.14 -82.01
N SER A 35 -8.80 -7.24 -82.71
CA SER A 35 -7.49 -7.50 -82.10
C SER A 35 -7.07 -6.38 -81.13
N ALA A 36 -7.26 -5.12 -81.51
CA ALA A 36 -6.99 -3.99 -80.61
C ALA A 36 -7.85 -4.03 -79.34
N ASN A 37 -9.14 -4.37 -79.48
CA ASN A 37 -10.05 -4.52 -78.34
C ASN A 37 -9.65 -5.67 -77.42
N VAL A 38 -9.23 -6.82 -77.98
CA VAL A 38 -8.75 -7.97 -77.19
C VAL A 38 -7.48 -7.62 -76.43
N ASN A 39 -6.54 -6.92 -77.06
CA ASN A 39 -5.31 -6.47 -76.40
C ASN A 39 -5.63 -5.53 -75.23
N LYS A 40 -6.51 -4.54 -75.46
CA LYS A 40 -6.95 -3.63 -74.40
C LYS A 40 -7.65 -4.35 -73.25
N ALA A 41 -8.56 -5.28 -73.56
CA ALA A 41 -9.24 -6.06 -72.53
C ALA A 41 -8.26 -6.92 -71.70
N SER A 42 -7.20 -7.42 -72.33
CA SER A 42 -6.15 -8.20 -71.65
C SER A 42 -5.32 -7.32 -70.71
N GLU A 43 -4.98 -6.10 -71.13
CA GLU A 43 -4.31 -5.09 -70.28
C GLU A 43 -5.20 -4.68 -69.10
N ASP A 44 -6.47 -4.35 -69.36
CA ASP A 44 -7.42 -3.97 -68.32
C ASP A 44 -7.62 -5.10 -67.29
N PHE A 45 -7.67 -6.35 -67.74
CA PHE A 45 -7.74 -7.51 -66.86
C PHE A 45 -6.48 -7.67 -65.99
N ALA A 46 -5.29 -7.52 -66.57
CA ALA A 46 -4.04 -7.58 -65.83
C ALA A 46 -3.96 -6.47 -64.77
N ASN A 47 -4.36 -5.25 -65.13
CA ASN A 47 -4.42 -4.11 -64.21
C ASN A 47 -5.42 -4.35 -63.07
N ALA A 48 -6.60 -4.89 -63.38
CA ALA A 48 -7.60 -5.24 -62.36
C ALA A 48 -7.10 -6.32 -61.40
N GLN A 49 -6.38 -7.33 -61.91
CA GLN A 49 -5.78 -8.37 -61.07
C GLN A 49 -4.71 -7.81 -60.13
N ALA A 50 -3.85 -6.90 -60.61
CA ALA A 50 -2.85 -6.24 -59.80
C ALA A 50 -3.48 -5.35 -58.70
N ALA A 51 -4.56 -4.63 -59.04
CA ALA A 51 -5.32 -3.83 -58.09
C ALA A 51 -5.98 -4.71 -57.01
N GLN A 52 -6.54 -5.86 -57.39
CA GLN A 52 -7.11 -6.83 -56.45
C GLN A 52 -6.07 -7.35 -55.46
N GLN A 53 -4.88 -7.72 -55.94
CA GLN A 53 -3.79 -8.20 -55.06
C GLN A 53 -3.34 -7.12 -54.07
N THR A 54 -3.24 -5.87 -54.52
CA THR A 54 -2.88 -4.74 -53.67
C THR A 54 -3.96 -4.48 -52.61
N ALA A 55 -5.24 -4.54 -53.00
CA ALA A 55 -6.35 -4.39 -52.07
C ALA A 55 -6.39 -5.53 -51.03
N GLN A 56 -6.12 -6.78 -51.45
CA GLN A 56 -6.05 -7.91 -50.53
C GLN A 56 -4.93 -7.74 -49.51
N LYS A 57 -3.73 -7.35 -49.96
CA LYS A 57 -2.60 -7.10 -49.07
C LYS A 57 -2.91 -6.00 -48.05
N ALA A 58 -3.53 -4.90 -48.49
CA ALA A 58 -3.93 -3.83 -47.59
C ALA A 58 -4.98 -4.26 -46.56
N ALA A 59 -5.92 -5.13 -46.95
CA ALA A 59 -6.90 -5.70 -46.04
C ALA A 59 -6.25 -6.61 -44.97
N ASP A 60 -5.30 -7.45 -45.38
CA ASP A 60 -4.56 -8.33 -44.47
C ASP A 60 -3.71 -7.52 -43.48
N GLU A 61 -3.03 -6.47 -43.94
CA GLU A 61 -2.27 -5.55 -43.08
C GLU A 61 -3.19 -4.82 -42.08
N ALA A 62 -4.38 -4.40 -42.50
CA ALA A 62 -5.35 -3.75 -41.61
C ALA A 62 -5.88 -4.71 -40.53
N LEU A 63 -6.15 -5.97 -40.89
CA LEU A 63 -6.56 -7.01 -39.94
C LEU A 63 -5.47 -7.31 -38.89
N ASN A 64 -4.22 -7.40 -39.34
CA ASN A 64 -3.09 -7.59 -38.43
C ASN A 64 -2.94 -6.41 -37.47
N ALA A 65 -3.01 -5.18 -37.98
CA ALA A 65 -2.94 -3.97 -37.15
C ALA A 65 -4.08 -3.88 -36.13
N GLN A 66 -5.30 -4.29 -36.51
CA GLN A 66 -6.44 -4.36 -35.59
C GLN A 66 -6.20 -5.38 -34.47
N THR A 67 -5.66 -6.55 -34.82
CA THR A 67 -5.35 -7.60 -33.85
C THR A 67 -4.29 -7.14 -32.85
N ASP A 68 -3.24 -6.49 -33.33
CA ASP A 68 -2.19 -5.93 -32.47
C ASP A 68 -2.72 -4.83 -31.53
N ALA A 69 -3.61 -3.97 -32.03
CA ALA A 69 -4.24 -2.93 -31.22
C ALA A 69 -5.12 -3.53 -30.11
N LEU A 70 -5.89 -4.57 -30.42
CA LEU A 70 -6.72 -5.28 -29.43
C LEU A 70 -5.86 -5.94 -28.35
N ASN A 71 -4.75 -6.57 -28.73
CA ASN A 71 -3.82 -7.17 -27.78
C ASN A 71 -3.21 -6.13 -26.83
N LYS A 72 -2.79 -4.98 -27.36
CA LYS A 72 -2.27 -3.86 -26.55
C LYS A 72 -3.33 -3.29 -25.61
N TYR A 73 -4.57 -3.15 -26.08
CA TYR A 73 -5.68 -2.70 -25.25
C TYR A 73 -5.91 -3.65 -24.07
N ASN A 74 -5.98 -4.96 -24.33
CA ASN A 74 -6.16 -5.96 -23.28
C ASN A 74 -5.00 -5.96 -22.28
N GLN A 75 -3.76 -5.80 -22.75
CA GLN A 75 -2.58 -5.69 -21.87
C GLN A 75 -2.63 -4.44 -21.00
N ALA A 76 -3.01 -3.29 -21.56
CA ALA A 76 -3.16 -2.05 -20.80
C ALA A 76 -4.24 -2.17 -19.73
N HIS A 77 -5.37 -2.80 -20.06
CA HIS A 77 -6.45 -3.00 -19.10
C HIS A 77 -6.07 -3.96 -17.96
N GLN A 78 -5.29 -5.00 -18.25
CA GLN A 78 -4.73 -5.86 -17.20
C GLN A 78 -3.79 -5.08 -16.28
N LEU A 79 -2.92 -4.23 -16.84
CA LEU A 79 -2.03 -3.38 -16.04
C LEU A 79 -2.79 -2.41 -15.15
N GLU A 80 -3.90 -1.84 -15.62
CA GLU A 80 -4.77 -0.99 -14.78
C GLU A 80 -5.30 -1.77 -13.56
N GLN A 81 -5.73 -3.01 -13.76
CA GLN A 81 -6.19 -3.87 -12.68
C GLN A 81 -5.06 -4.25 -11.72
N ASP A 82 -3.87 -4.56 -12.24
CA ASP A 82 -2.71 -4.90 -11.42
C ASP A 82 -2.25 -3.70 -10.56
N VAL A 83 -2.31 -2.48 -11.10
CA VAL A 83 -2.04 -1.24 -10.36
C VAL A 83 -3.06 -1.03 -9.24
N ALA A 84 -4.35 -1.27 -9.50
CA ALA A 84 -5.38 -1.17 -8.46
C ALA A 84 -5.14 -2.18 -7.32
N ASN A 85 -4.81 -3.42 -7.66
CA ASN A 85 -4.46 -4.45 -6.68
C ASN A 85 -3.21 -4.09 -5.87
N ALA A 86 -2.18 -3.56 -6.54
CA ALA A 86 -0.95 -3.11 -5.88
C ALA A 86 -1.19 -1.95 -4.92
N GLN A 87 -2.06 -0.99 -5.30
CA GLN A 87 -2.43 0.13 -4.45
C GLN A 87 -3.16 -0.35 -3.19
N GLN A 88 -4.10 -1.29 -3.34
CA GLN A 88 -4.80 -1.89 -2.18
C GLN A 88 -3.82 -2.58 -1.24
N ALA A 89 -2.91 -3.41 -1.78
CA ALA A 89 -1.91 -4.10 -0.98
C ALA A 89 -0.96 -3.12 -0.25
N PHE A 90 -0.62 -2.01 -0.88
CA PHE A 90 0.17 -0.94 -0.26
C PHE A 90 -0.57 -0.29 0.92
N ASP A 91 -1.85 0.03 0.75
CA ASP A 91 -2.66 0.64 1.80
C ASP A 91 -2.86 -0.30 3.01
N GLU A 92 -3.06 -1.59 2.75
CA GLU A 92 -3.11 -2.63 3.79
C GLU A 92 -1.77 -2.72 4.56
N ALA A 93 -0.64 -2.75 3.85
CA ALA A 93 0.68 -2.77 4.47
C ALA A 93 0.96 -1.52 5.31
N ARG A 94 0.54 -0.34 4.84
CA ARG A 94 0.69 0.92 5.58
C ARG A 94 -0.12 0.89 6.88
N ASN A 95 -1.36 0.42 6.84
CA ASN A 95 -2.21 0.31 8.02
C ASN A 95 -1.61 -0.67 9.05
N ALA A 96 -1.07 -1.81 8.59
CA ALA A 96 -0.38 -2.76 9.44
C ALA A 96 0.89 -2.14 10.09
N GLN A 97 1.65 -1.33 9.35
CA GLN A 97 2.80 -0.61 9.88
C GLN A 97 2.39 0.37 11.00
N THR A 98 1.31 1.13 10.81
CA THR A 98 0.78 2.04 11.85
C THR A 98 0.39 1.27 13.10
N ALA A 99 -0.37 0.18 12.96
CA ALA A 99 -0.77 -0.65 14.10
C ALA A 99 0.45 -1.25 14.85
N ALA A 100 1.49 -1.65 14.13
CA ALA A 100 2.73 -2.14 14.73
C ALA A 100 3.48 -1.04 15.50
N ALA A 101 3.50 0.20 14.98
CA ALA A 101 4.11 1.34 15.66
C ALA A 101 3.38 1.67 16.97
N ASP A 102 2.04 1.63 16.98
CA ASP A 102 1.23 1.88 18.17
C ASP A 102 1.44 0.80 19.24
N LYS A 103 1.49 -0.48 18.84
CA LYS A 103 1.83 -1.60 19.74
C LYS A 103 3.22 -1.43 20.36
N LEU A 104 4.20 -0.98 19.58
CA LEU A 104 5.55 -0.71 20.10
C LEU A 104 5.56 0.45 21.09
N ALA A 105 4.81 1.53 20.82
CA ALA A 105 4.68 2.66 21.73
C ALA A 105 4.03 2.24 23.06
N ALA A 106 2.96 1.43 23.01
CA ALA A 106 2.32 0.88 24.19
C ALA A 106 3.26 -0.02 25.00
N ALA A 107 4.02 -0.89 24.35
CA ALA A 107 5.00 -1.77 25.01
C ALA A 107 6.10 -0.96 25.73
N LYS A 108 6.59 0.12 25.12
CA LYS A 108 7.57 1.02 25.77
C LYS A 108 6.99 1.72 26.99
N ALA A 109 5.74 2.19 26.91
CA ALA A 109 5.06 2.82 28.03
C ALA A 109 4.87 1.84 29.20
N TYR A 110 4.47 0.60 28.91
CA TYR A 110 4.36 -0.47 29.91
C TYR A 110 5.70 -0.76 30.59
N GLN A 111 6.78 -0.88 29.83
CA GLN A 111 8.11 -1.11 30.40
C GLN A 111 8.54 0.03 31.35
N GLN A 112 8.31 1.29 30.96
CA GLN A 112 8.61 2.44 31.82
C GLN A 112 7.77 2.45 33.10
N ALA A 113 6.49 2.12 33.00
CA ALA A 113 5.60 2.03 34.16
C ALA A 113 6.04 0.92 35.12
N SER A 114 6.45 -0.24 34.59
CA SER A 114 6.96 -1.37 35.37
C SER A 114 8.22 -0.98 36.18
N VAL A 115 9.19 -0.32 35.55
CA VAL A 115 10.40 0.17 36.25
C VAL A 115 10.05 1.18 37.35
N LYS A 116 9.10 2.10 37.09
CA LYS A 116 8.62 3.03 38.12
C LYS A 116 7.97 2.31 39.30
N ALA A 117 7.14 1.31 39.03
CA ALA A 117 6.49 0.51 40.06
C ALA A 117 7.51 -0.26 40.92
N GLU A 118 8.53 -0.86 40.30
CA GLU A 118 9.61 -1.56 41.00
C GLU A 118 10.41 -0.61 41.91
N ASN A 119 10.77 0.59 41.40
CA ASN A 119 11.45 1.60 42.20
C ASN A 119 10.61 2.08 43.39
N ALA A 120 9.30 2.30 43.19
CA ALA A 120 8.38 2.70 44.25
C ALA A 120 8.25 1.59 45.33
N ALA A 121 8.14 0.33 44.91
CA ALA A 121 8.10 -0.81 45.83
C ALA A 121 9.38 -0.92 46.67
N LYS A 122 10.54 -0.65 46.08
CA LYS A 122 11.82 -0.61 46.79
C LYS A 122 11.85 0.53 47.83
N ALA A 123 11.45 1.74 47.44
CA ALA A 123 11.41 2.89 48.34
C ALA A 123 10.47 2.64 49.53
N LEU A 124 9.31 2.02 49.30
CA LEU A 124 8.37 1.62 50.37
C LEU A 124 9.01 0.63 51.35
N ASN A 125 9.75 -0.36 50.84
CA ASN A 125 10.44 -1.34 51.69
C ASN A 125 11.53 -0.67 52.55
N ASP A 126 12.32 0.23 51.95
CA ASP A 126 13.34 0.99 52.67
C ASP A 126 12.71 1.86 53.77
N ALA A 127 11.61 2.56 53.46
CA ALA A 127 10.86 3.37 54.44
C ALA A 127 10.29 2.53 55.59
N ASN A 128 9.74 1.34 55.30
CA ASN A 128 9.25 0.42 56.33
C ASN A 128 10.36 -0.07 57.26
N ASN A 129 11.54 -0.36 56.71
CA ASN A 129 12.70 -0.75 57.53
C ASN A 129 13.14 0.40 58.44
N THR A 130 13.19 1.63 57.93
CA THR A 130 13.49 2.82 58.73
C THR A 130 12.46 3.04 59.84
N LEU A 131 11.17 2.89 59.55
CA LEU A 131 10.10 3.00 60.55
C LEU A 131 10.26 1.97 61.66
N ASN A 132 10.54 0.71 61.33
CA ASN A 132 10.76 -0.33 62.33
C ASN A 132 11.95 -0.01 63.27
N VAL A 133 13.05 0.53 62.72
CA VAL A 133 14.21 0.96 63.52
C VAL A 133 13.84 2.14 64.42
N ALA A 134 13.10 3.13 63.90
CA ALA A 134 12.66 4.29 64.67
C ALA A 134 11.71 3.89 65.82
N GLN A 135 10.78 2.97 65.55
CA GLN A 135 9.83 2.47 66.55
C GLN A 135 10.56 1.75 67.70
N LYS A 136 11.55 0.91 67.38
CA LYS A 136 12.37 0.24 68.39
C LYS A 136 13.14 1.24 69.27
N ALA A 137 13.73 2.27 68.66
CA ALA A 137 14.44 3.30 69.42
C ALA A 137 13.52 4.10 70.35
N LEU A 138 12.28 4.39 69.92
CA LEU A 138 11.27 5.03 70.76
C LEU A 138 10.91 4.16 71.98
N ASP A 139 10.68 2.86 71.76
CA ASP A 139 10.33 1.92 72.83
C ASP A 139 11.47 1.79 73.85
N GLU A 140 12.72 1.73 73.39
CA GLU A 140 13.91 1.74 74.24
C GLU A 140 14.02 3.03 75.08
N ALA A 141 13.77 4.19 74.48
CA ALA A 141 13.78 5.48 75.18
C ALA A 141 12.69 5.58 76.25
N ARG A 142 11.47 5.11 75.95
CA ARG A 142 10.35 5.06 76.92
C ARG A 142 10.66 4.16 78.11
N ASN A 143 11.23 2.99 77.86
CA ASN A 143 11.62 2.07 78.94
C ASN A 143 12.69 2.69 79.86
N ALA A 144 13.67 3.41 79.30
CA ALA A 144 14.67 4.14 80.08
C ALA A 144 14.04 5.27 80.93
N GLN A 145 13.05 5.98 80.39
CA GLN A 145 12.31 7.01 81.13
C GLN A 145 11.57 6.42 82.33
N THR A 146 10.84 5.33 82.14
CA THR A 146 10.12 4.64 83.23
C THR A 146 11.10 4.20 84.32
N ALA A 147 12.22 3.57 83.94
CA ALA A 147 13.23 3.10 84.90
C ALA A 147 13.86 4.24 85.73
N ALA A 148 14.11 5.40 85.11
CA ALA A 148 14.63 6.57 85.82
C ALA A 148 13.58 7.22 86.74
N ALA A 149 12.32 7.26 86.33
CA ALA A 149 11.21 7.73 87.16
C ALA A 149 10.99 6.81 88.38
N ASP A 150 11.14 5.50 88.22
CA ASP A 150 11.08 4.52 89.32
C ASP A 150 12.26 4.66 90.30
N GLN A 151 13.44 5.09 89.83
CA GLN A 151 14.64 5.26 90.66
C GLN A 151 14.70 6.61 91.40
N LEU A 152 14.07 7.67 90.89
CA LEU A 152 14.19 9.02 91.41
C LEU A 152 12.83 9.73 91.43
N GLY A 153 12.35 10.07 92.62
CA GLY A 153 11.18 10.93 92.80
C GLY A 153 11.30 12.23 91.99
N THR A 154 10.19 12.61 91.36
CA THR A 154 9.92 13.55 90.24
C THR A 154 10.58 14.94 90.14
N THR A 155 11.68 15.26 90.84
CA THR A 155 12.22 16.64 90.91
C THR A 155 13.67 16.80 90.44
N ASN A 156 14.26 15.78 89.77
CA ASN A 156 15.67 15.78 89.36
C ASN A 156 15.85 16.18 87.86
N PRO A 157 16.85 17.01 87.47
CA PRO A 157 17.22 17.32 86.08
C PRO A 157 17.29 16.15 85.07
N ASP A 158 17.52 14.91 85.53
CA ASP A 158 17.47 13.72 84.67
C ASP A 158 16.08 13.44 84.07
N VAL A 159 15.00 13.77 84.78
CA VAL A 159 13.62 13.57 84.28
C VAL A 159 13.30 14.55 83.16
N ALA A 160 13.80 15.79 83.23
CA ALA A 160 13.64 16.77 82.16
C ALA A 160 14.42 16.37 80.89
N ALA A 161 15.62 15.82 81.03
CA ALA A 161 16.40 15.28 79.92
C ALA A 161 15.69 14.10 79.23
N LEU A 162 15.08 13.21 80.01
CA LEU A 162 14.28 12.09 79.49
C LEU A 162 12.99 12.55 78.82
N GLN A 163 12.31 13.56 79.36
CA GLN A 163 11.13 14.16 78.72
C GLN A 163 11.49 14.77 77.35
N ASN A 164 12.63 15.45 77.25
CA ASN A 164 13.14 15.96 75.97
C ASN A 164 13.49 14.83 74.99
N ALA A 165 14.15 13.77 75.45
CA ALA A 165 14.43 12.60 74.60
C ALA A 165 13.15 11.92 74.09
N ALA A 166 12.11 11.83 74.92
CA ALA A 166 10.81 11.31 74.51
C ALA A 166 10.11 12.21 73.49
N ASN A 167 10.19 13.54 73.65
CA ASN A 167 9.64 14.51 72.70
C ASN A 167 10.38 14.48 71.36
N ASP A 168 11.72 14.36 71.36
CA ASP A 168 12.54 14.22 70.15
C ASP A 168 12.21 12.91 69.41
N ALA A 169 12.06 11.81 70.16
CA ALA A 169 11.67 10.53 69.59
C ALA A 169 10.26 10.57 68.99
N GLN A 170 9.30 11.21 69.66
CA GLN A 170 7.95 11.42 69.14
C GLN A 170 7.95 12.30 67.88
N THR A 171 8.81 13.33 67.83
CA THR A 171 8.98 14.18 66.64
C THR A 171 9.48 13.36 65.45
N LYS A 172 10.51 12.53 65.66
CA LYS A 172 11.01 11.59 64.64
C LYS A 172 9.96 10.60 64.16
N VAL A 173 9.11 10.08 65.05
CA VAL A 173 8.00 9.20 64.66
C VAL A 173 7.01 9.94 63.76
N ASN A 174 6.67 11.19 64.08
CA ASN A 174 5.78 12.00 63.26
C ASN A 174 6.39 12.31 61.88
N GLU A 175 7.67 12.68 61.82
CA GLU A 175 8.40 12.89 60.56
C GLU A 175 8.44 11.62 59.70
N THR A 176 8.67 10.47 60.33
CA THR A 176 8.69 9.17 59.64
C THR A 176 7.28 8.78 59.16
N GLY A 177 6.24 9.07 59.95
CA GLY A 177 4.85 8.88 59.55
C GLY A 177 4.50 9.68 58.30
N ASN A 178 4.89 10.95 58.24
CA ASN A 178 4.70 11.80 57.06
C ASN A 178 5.43 11.26 55.83
N ALA A 179 6.69 10.82 55.98
CA ALA A 179 7.45 10.21 54.89
C ALA A 179 6.80 8.90 54.39
N LEU A 180 6.17 8.13 55.28
CA LEU A 180 5.43 6.92 54.92
C LEU A 180 4.15 7.23 54.13
N GLU A 181 3.44 8.31 54.50
CA GLU A 181 2.26 8.80 53.77
C GLU A 181 2.63 9.27 52.36
N GLU A 182 3.71 10.04 52.20
CA GLU A 182 4.23 10.45 50.88
C GLU A 182 4.63 9.23 50.04
N ALA A 183 5.36 8.27 50.60
CA ALA A 183 5.74 7.05 49.90
C ALA A 183 4.53 6.21 49.46
N ASN A 184 3.47 6.16 50.28
CA ASN A 184 2.21 5.50 49.91
C ASN A 184 1.48 6.23 48.78
N ALA A 185 1.48 7.56 48.76
CA ALA A 185 0.90 8.36 47.69
C ALA A 185 1.65 8.17 46.36
N ASP A 186 2.97 8.11 46.41
CA ASP A 186 3.82 7.81 45.24
C ASP A 186 3.58 6.40 44.72
N LEU A 187 3.47 5.40 45.60
CA LEU A 187 3.13 4.03 45.23
C LEU A 187 1.76 3.94 44.56
N LYS A 188 0.75 4.63 45.12
CA LYS A 188 -0.60 4.68 44.54
C LYS A 188 -0.58 5.28 43.13
N THR A 189 0.15 6.38 42.95
CA THR A 189 0.34 7.02 41.64
C THR A 189 1.07 6.10 40.66
N ALA A 190 2.07 5.33 41.12
CA ALA A 190 2.77 4.37 40.28
C ALA A 190 1.85 3.21 39.84
N GLN A 191 1.01 2.69 40.75
CA GLN A 191 0.02 1.65 40.45
C GLN A 191 -1.02 2.13 39.44
N ASP A 192 -1.59 3.32 39.62
CA ASP A 192 -2.58 3.87 38.70
C ASP A 192 -1.99 4.07 37.29
N ASN A 193 -0.72 4.48 37.20
CA ASN A 193 0.01 4.59 35.93
C ASN A 193 0.27 3.21 35.29
N TYR A 194 0.60 2.19 36.08
CA TYR A 194 0.78 0.83 35.61
C TYR A 194 -0.52 0.25 35.06
N ASP A 195 -1.62 0.38 35.79
CA ASP A 195 -2.95 -0.10 35.36
C ASP A 195 -3.41 0.61 34.08
N ALA A 196 -3.18 1.92 33.98
CA ALA A 196 -3.48 2.69 32.78
C ALA A 196 -2.60 2.29 31.58
N ALA A 197 -1.35 1.86 31.81
CA ALA A 197 -0.47 1.36 30.76
C ALA A 197 -0.87 -0.06 30.33
N ALA A 198 -1.20 -0.94 31.28
CA ALA A 198 -1.69 -2.29 31.02
C ALA A 198 -2.99 -2.27 30.21
N ASN A 199 -3.96 -1.43 30.59
CA ASN A 199 -5.21 -1.28 29.84
C ASN A 199 -4.98 -0.77 28.41
N ARG A 200 -4.04 0.17 28.20
CA ARG A 200 -3.67 0.60 26.83
C ARG A 200 -3.04 -0.53 26.02
N GLN A 201 -2.24 -1.40 26.64
CA GLN A 201 -1.68 -2.57 25.98
C GLN A 201 -2.77 -3.55 25.56
N THR A 202 -3.74 -3.84 26.43
CA THR A 202 -4.89 -4.71 26.12
C THR A 202 -5.72 -4.13 24.97
N VAL A 203 -6.07 -2.85 25.01
CA VAL A 203 -6.82 -2.21 23.91
C VAL A 203 -6.03 -2.22 22.59
N ALA A 204 -4.72 -1.99 22.63
CA ALA A 204 -3.86 -2.08 21.43
C ALA A 204 -3.69 -3.52 20.90
N SER A 205 -3.83 -4.53 21.77
CA SER A 205 -3.90 -5.95 21.40
C SER A 205 -5.19 -6.24 20.64
N ASP A 206 -6.33 -5.81 21.19
CA ASP A 206 -7.67 -6.20 20.73
C ASP A 206 -8.14 -5.39 19.52
N ALA A 207 -7.66 -4.16 19.32
CA ALA A 207 -8.09 -3.30 18.22
C ALA A 207 -7.68 -3.82 16.81
N TYR A 208 -6.84 -4.86 16.71
CA TYR A 208 -6.27 -5.32 15.44
C TYR A 208 -6.09 -6.85 15.34
N THR A 209 -6.91 -7.64 16.05
CA THR A 209 -7.12 -9.09 15.81
C THR A 209 -8.39 -9.30 15.01
#